data_AF-A0A536HKN1-F1
#
_entry.id   AF-A0A536HKN1-F1
#
_cell.length_a   1.000
_cell.length_b   1.000
_cell.length_c   1.000
_cell.angle_alpha   90.00
_cell.angle_beta   90.00
_cell.angle_gamma   90.00
#
_symmetry.space_group_name_H-M   'P 1'
#
loop_
_entity.id
_entity.type
_entity.pdbx_description
1 polymer ?
#
loop_
_entity_poly.entity_id
_entity_poly.type
_entity_poly.pdbx_seq_one_letter_code
_entity_poly.pdbx_strand_id
1 'polypeptide(L)' 'MAIKVGINGFGRIGRNVFRAAQGKNAIDIVAVND' A
#
# COMPACT_ATOMS: atom_id res chain seq x y z
N MET A 1 10.70 -12.47 1.82
CA MET A 1 9.85 -12.18 0.64
C MET A 1 8.74 -11.25 1.10
N ALA A 2 8.58 -10.08 0.47
CA ALA A 2 7.55 -9.12 0.86
C ALA A 2 6.17 -9.58 0.37
N ILE A 3 5.12 -9.30 1.15
CA ILE A 3 3.73 -9.54 0.77
C ILE A 3 3.33 -8.47 -0.24
N LYS A 4 2.90 -8.90 -1.43
CA LYS A 4 2.41 -8.01 -2.47
C LYS A 4 0.97 -7.60 -2.16
N VAL A 5 0.72 -6.30 -2.07
CA VAL A 5 -0.59 -5.74 -1.72
C VAL A 5 -1.01 -4.74 -2.79
N GLY A 6 -2.27 -4.83 -3.21
CA GLY A 6 -2.94 -3.80 -4.02
C GLY A 6 -3.86 -2.94 -3.15
N ILE A 7 -3.99 -1.66 -3.48
CA ILE A 7 -4.93 -0.74 -2.83
C ILE A 7 -6.04 -0.40 -3.84
N ASN A 8 -7.30 -0.71 -3.52
CA ASN A 8 -8.47 -0.30 -4.31
C ASN A 8 -9.25 0.78 -3.52
N GLY A 9 -9.16 2.03 -3.96
CA GLY A 9 -9.59 3.23 -3.25
C GLY A 9 -8.41 3.99 -2.61
N PHE A 10 -7.90 5.01 -3.29
CA PHE A 10 -6.79 5.89 -2.91
C PHE A 10 -7.21 7.25 -2.32
N GLY A 11 -8.37 7.26 -1.67
CA GLY A 11 -8.81 8.35 -0.81
C GLY A 11 -7.96 8.50 0.47
N ARG A 12 -8.54 9.13 1.50
CA ARG A 12 -7.84 9.42 2.77
C ARG A 12 -7.17 8.19 3.39
N ILE A 13 -7.88 7.06 3.44
CA ILE A 13 -7.39 5.83 4.06
C ILE A 13 -6.35 5.14 3.18
N GLY A 14 -6.58 5.01 1.87
CA GLY A 14 -5.61 4.42 0.94
C GLY A 14 -4.25 5.12 0.99
N ARG A 15 -4.24 6.47 1.03
CA ARG A 15 -3.00 7.25 1.19
C ARG A 15 -2.31 7.01 2.54
N ASN A 16 -3.08 6.89 3.62
CA ASN A 16 -2.50 6.60 4.95
C ASN A 16 -1.92 5.19 5.02
N VAL A 17 -2.59 4.19 4.42
CA VAL A 17 -2.08 2.81 4.31
C VAL A 17 -0.79 2.78 3.50
N PHE A 18 -0.74 3.46 2.35
CA PHE A 18 0.47 3.56 1.54
C PHE A 18 1.63 4.17 2.33
N ARG A 19 1.40 5.29 3.04
CA ARG A 19 2.41 5.93 3.89
C ARG A 19 2.88 5.03 5.04
N ALA A 20 1.97 4.29 5.68
CA ALA A 20 2.31 3.36 6.75
C ALA A 20 3.09 2.12 6.27
N ALA A 21 2.96 1.78 4.98
CA ALA A 21 3.71 0.70 4.34
C ALA A 21 5.12 1.14 3.90
N GLN A 22 5.37 2.44 3.70
CA GLN A 22 6.70 2.96 3.37
C GLN A 22 7.70 2.60 4.47
N GLY A 23 8.84 2.00 4.08
CA GLY A 23 9.89 1.56 5.00
C GLY A 23 9.64 0.20 5.68
N LYS A 24 8.53 -0.49 5.38
CA LYS A 24 8.29 -1.86 5.85
C LYS A 24 8.69 -2.89 4.81
N ASN A 25 9.85 -3.51 4.99
CA ASN A 25 10.37 -4.56 4.09
C ASN A 25 9.46 -5.80 3.95
N ALA A 26 8.44 -5.93 4.79
CA ALA A 26 7.46 -7.00 4.73
C ALA A 26 6.29 -6.73 3.77
N ILE A 27 6.08 -5.49 3.33
CA ILE A 27 4.95 -5.09 2.49
C ILE A 27 5.47 -4.41 1.23
N ASP A 28 4.98 -4.88 0.09
CA ASP A 28 5.26 -4.28 -1.22
C ASP A 28 3.93 -3.86 -1.84
N ILE A 29 3.68 -2.54 -1.93
CA ILE A 29 2.48 -2.02 -2.58
C ILE A 29 2.72 -2.04 -4.09
N VAL A 30 2.13 -3.01 -4.78
CA VAL A 30 2.42 -3.29 -6.19
C VAL A 30 1.45 -2.61 -7.16
N ALA A 31 0.28 -2.19 -6.68
CA ALA A 31 -0.72 -1.53 -7.51
C ALA A 31 -1.65 -0.65 -6.66
N VAL A 32 -2.16 0.41 -7.29
CA VAL A 32 -3.23 1.25 -6.76
C VAL A 32 -4.27 1.40 -7.86
N ASN A 33 -5.54 1.17 -7.53
CA ASN A 33 -6.70 1.47 -8.35
C ASN A 33 -7.59 2.44 -7.56
N ASP A 34 -8.06 3.52 -8.18
CA ASP A 34 -9.05 4.46 -7.62
C ASP A 34 -9.96 4.94 -8.74
#